data_AF-A0A963X6T6-F1
#
_entry.id   AF-A0A963X6T6-F1
#
_cell.length_a   1.000
_cell.length_b   1.000
_cell.length_c   1.000
_cell.angle_alpha   90.00
_cell.angle_beta   90.00
_cell.angle_gamma   90.00
#
_symmetry.space_group_name_H-M   'P 1'
#
loop_
_entity.id
_entity.type
_entity.pdbx_description
1 polymer ?
#
loop_
_entity_poly.entity_id
_entity_poly.type
_entity_poly.pdbx_seq_one_letter_code
_entity_poly.pdbx_strand_id
1 'polypeptide(L)' 'MTPDDLRKQGEALYGRWGWQTRLARALKVDGSTVRRWLSGASSIPGPAEVAIDLMVEMKALKEKGG' A
#
# COMPACT_ATOMS: atom_id res chain seq x y z
N MET A 1 -3.11 7.46 -7.53
CA MET A 1 -3.67 6.93 -6.27
C MET A 1 -3.85 8.07 -5.27
N THR A 2 -4.98 8.16 -4.54
CA THR A 2 -5.16 9.16 -3.47
C THR A 2 -4.68 8.65 -2.11
N PRO A 3 -4.47 9.53 -1.10
CA PRO A 3 -4.15 9.08 0.26
C PRO A 3 -5.20 8.15 0.89
N ASP A 4 -6.48 8.34 0.57
CA ASP A 4 -7.55 7.47 1.05
C ASP A 4 -7.55 6.12 0.35
N ASP A 5 -7.22 6.07 -0.95
CA ASP A 5 -7.01 4.81 -1.67
C ASP A 5 -5.83 4.04 -1.08
N LEU A 6 -4.71 4.73 -0.82
CA LEU A 6 -3.53 4.15 -0.18
C LEU A 6 -3.88 3.56 1.19
N ARG A 7 -4.68 4.26 2.01
CA ARG A 7 -5.15 3.74 3.31
C ARG A 7 -5.97 2.47 3.10
N LYS A 8 -6.99 2.51 2.25
CA LYS A 8 -7.89 1.38 2.00
C LYS A 8 -7.11 0.16 1.51
N GLN A 9 -6.21 0.33 0.56
CA GLN A 9 -5.41 -0.75 0.00
C GLN A 9 -4.38 -1.29 1.00
N GLY A 10 -3.71 -0.41 1.77
CA GLY A 10 -2.80 -0.81 2.83
C GLY A 10 -3.49 -1.66 3.89
N GLU A 11 -4.67 -1.23 4.34
CA GLU A 11 -5.51 -1.98 5.28
C GLU A 11 -6.04 -3.28 4.67
N ALA A 12 -6.42 -3.29 3.40
CA ALA A 12 -6.84 -4.50 2.70
C ALA A 12 -5.69 -5.52 2.59
N LEU A 13 -4.46 -5.08 2.34
CA LEU A 13 -3.28 -5.95 2.24
C LEU A 13 -2.88 -6.54 3.59
N TYR A 14 -2.81 -5.70 4.63
CA TYR A 14 -2.11 -6.04 5.87
C TYR A 14 -2.95 -5.93 7.16
N GLY A 15 -4.22 -5.51 7.07
CA GLY A 15 -5.10 -5.23 8.20
C GLY A 15 -4.97 -3.80 8.74
N ARG A 16 -5.85 -3.41 9.67
CA ARG A 16 -5.90 -2.03 10.19
C ARG A 16 -4.65 -1.60 10.98
N TRP A 17 -3.96 -2.53 11.61
CA TRP A 17 -2.81 -2.25 12.46
C TRP A 17 -1.49 -2.58 11.77
N GLY A 18 -0.56 -1.62 11.78
CA GLY A 18 0.81 -1.81 11.28
C GLY A 18 0.95 -1.90 9.75
N TRP A 19 -0.11 -1.66 8.98
CA TRP A 19 -0.06 -1.75 7.52
C TRP A 19 0.98 -0.82 6.90
N GLN A 20 1.17 0.40 7.43
CA GLN A 20 2.15 1.35 6.89
C GLN A 20 3.57 0.78 6.94
N THR A 21 3.96 0.18 8.06
CA THR A 21 5.28 -0.43 8.24
C THR A 21 5.46 -1.65 7.34
N ARG A 22 4.41 -2.48 7.18
CA ARG A 22 4.47 -3.67 6.33
C ARG A 22 4.51 -3.31 4.85
N LEU A 23 3.74 -2.30 4.45
CA LEU A 23 3.75 -1.75 3.11
C LEU A 23 5.11 -1.11 2.77
N ALA A 24 5.67 -0.31 3.67
CA ALA A 24 7.00 0.29 3.50
C ALA A 24 8.07 -0.78 3.26
N ARG A 25 8.04 -1.87 4.06
CA ARG A 25 8.94 -3.02 3.88
C ARG A 25 8.74 -3.72 2.54
N ALA A 26 7.49 -3.95 2.12
CA ALA A 26 7.19 -4.60 0.84
C ALA A 26 7.65 -3.76 -0.36
N LEU A 27 7.44 -2.44 -0.30
CA LEU A 27 7.85 -1.49 -1.33
C LEU A 27 9.34 -1.10 -1.25
N LYS A 28 10.07 -1.57 -0.23
CA LYS A 28 11.48 -1.22 0.03
C LYS A 28 11.72 0.29 0.15
N VAL A 29 10.80 0.97 0.83
CA VAL A 29 10.91 2.41 1.17
C VAL A 29 10.90 2.61 2.69
N ASP A 30 11.30 3.80 3.15
CA ASP A 30 11.20 4.15 4.57
C ASP A 30 9.74 4.35 5.01
N GLY A 31 9.43 4.07 6.27
CA GLY A 31 8.09 4.29 6.82
C GLY A 31 7.64 5.75 6.77
N SER A 32 8.57 6.70 6.83
CA SER A 32 8.29 8.13 6.66
C SER A 32 7.80 8.48 5.26
N THR A 33 8.26 7.75 4.24
CA THR A 33 7.79 7.90 2.85
C THR A 33 6.31 7.56 2.75
N VAL A 34 5.89 6.41 3.29
CA VAL A 34 4.47 6.00 3.30
C VAL A 34 3.61 7.00 4.10
N ARG A 35 4.12 7.52 5.22
CA ARG A 35 3.41 8.56 6.00
C ARG A 35 3.23 9.86 5.23
N ARG A 36 4.25 10.30 4.47
CA ARG A 36 4.15 11.51 3.61
C ARG A 36 3.15 11.34 2.48
N TRP A 37 3.09 10.15 1.87
CA TRP A 37 2.04 9.83 0.90
C TRP A 37 0.65 9.89 1.53
N LEU A 38 0.48 9.29 2.72
CA LEU A 38 -0.79 9.27 3.43
C LEU A 38 -1.25 10.65 3.91
N SER A 39 -0.32 11.55 4.24
CA SER A 39 -0.66 12.93 4.62
C SER A 39 -0.86 13.85 3.42
N GLY A 40 -0.63 13.37 2.18
CA GLY A 40 -0.62 14.20 0.98
C GLY A 40 0.58 15.16 0.90
N ALA A 41 1.60 15.00 1.75
CA ALA A 41 2.80 15.85 1.74
C ALA A 41 3.70 15.58 0.53
N SER A 42 3.56 14.41 -0.11
CA SER A 42 4.19 14.09 -1.38
C SER A 42 3.30 13.14 -2.18
N SER A 43 3.32 13.26 -3.50
CA SER A 43 2.64 12.31 -4.39
C SER A 43 3.26 10.91 -4.27
N ILE A 44 2.43 9.89 -4.54
CA ILE A 44 2.90 8.52 -4.67
C ILE A 44 3.53 8.38 -6.07
N PRO A 45 4.78 7.89 -6.20
CA PRO A 45 5.39 7.67 -7.51
C PRO A 45 4.64 6.60 -8.29
N GLY A 46 4.47 6.78 -9.60
CA GLY A 46 3.76 5.84 -10.47
C GLY A 46 4.16 4.36 -10.31
N PRO A 47 5.45 4.00 -10.24
CA PRO A 47 5.86 2.61 -9.99
C PRO A 47 5.39 2.06 -8.64
N ALA A 48 5.31 2.91 -7.60
CA ALA A 48 4.78 2.50 -6.31
C ALA A 48 3.26 2.30 -6.36
N GLU A 49 2.52 3.15 -7.08
CA GLU A 49 1.09 2.96 -7.31
C GLU A 49 0.81 1.61 -7.98
N VAL A 50 1.48 1.33 -9.10
CA VAL A 50 1.33 0.07 -9.84
C VAL A 50 1.68 -1.13 -8.98
N ALA A 51 2.75 -1.05 -8.18
CA ALA A 51 3.12 -2.13 -7.27
C ALA A 51 2.04 -2.41 -6.22
N ILE A 52 1.43 -1.37 -5.66
CA ILE A 52 0.35 -1.51 -4.66
C ILE A 52 -0.88 -2.17 -5.29
N ASP A 53 -1.29 -1.72 -6.47
CA ASP A 53 -2.45 -2.28 -7.18
C ASP A 53 -2.24 -3.77 -7.49
N LEU A 54 -1.06 -4.14 -8.01
CA LEU A 54 -0.71 -5.53 -8.28
C LEU A 54 -0.68 -6.38 -7.01
N MET A 55 -0.17 -5.86 -5.89
CA MET A 55 -0.20 -6.58 -4.61
C MET A 55 -1.63 -6.89 -4.16
N VAL A 56 -2.57 -5.95 -4.34
CA VAL A 56 -3.99 -6.14 -3.99
C VAL A 56 -4.62 -7.20 -4.87
N GLU A 57 -4.38 -7.13 -6.18
CA GLU A 57 -4.89 -8.12 -7.14
C GLU A 57 -4.33 -9.52 -6.85
N MET A 58 -3.03 -9.63 -6.59
CA MET A 58 -2.39 -10.90 -6.22
C MET A 58 -2.97 -11.49 -4.92
N LYS A 59 -3.32 -10.65 -3.95
CA LYS A 59 -3.99 -11.11 -2.72
C LYS A 59 -5.38 -11.65 -3.03
N ALA A 60 -6.18 -10.91 -3.81
CA ALA A 60 -7.52 -11.34 -4.21
C ALA A 60 -7.51 -12.65 -5.01
N LEU A 61 -6.51 -12.85 -5.88
CA LEU A 61 -6.35 -14.11 -6.62
C LEU A 61 -6.02 -15.29 -5.69
N LYS A 62 -5.17 -15.07 -4.67
CA LYS A 62 -4.85 -16.11 -3.68
C LYS A 62 -6.04 -16.50 -2.82
N GLU A 63 -6.91 -15.55 -2.49
CA GLU A 63 -8.13 -15.80 -1.70
C GLU A 63 -9.22 -16.54 -2.47
N LYS A 64 -9.23 -16.47 -3.81
CA LYS A 64 -10.20 -17.18 -4.67
C LYS A 64 -9.81 -18.62 -5.00
N GLY A 65 -8.52 -18.94 -4.90
CA GLY A 65 -7.96 -20.24 -5.28
C GLY A 65 -7.68 -21.20 -4.13
N GLY A 66 -7.99 -20.80 -2.89
CA GLY A 66 -7.88 -21.62 -1.67
C GLY A 66 -9.25 -21.97 -1.13
#